data_AF-A0A3N5K753-F1
#
_entry.id   AF-A0A3N5K753-F1
#
_cell.length_a   1.000
_cell.length_b   1.000
_cell.length_c   1.000
_cell.angle_alpha   90.00
_cell.angle_beta   90.00
_cell.angle_gamma   90.00
#
_symmetry.space_group_name_H-M   'P 1'
#
loop_
_entity.id
_entity.type
_entity.pdbx_description
1 polymer ?
#
loop_
_entity_poly.entity_id
_entity_poly.type
_entity_poly.pdbx_seq_one_letter_code
_entity_poly.pdbx_strand_id
1 'polypeptide(L)'
;MDRIIVGIHGLNNKVDCRTLKNWWQLSIYEGIKGAGLKMLPVNFELLYWADLLYPSPLLPHITDENHPLYLSKPYKKTTSSIAQRDSRLRSLMLNRLEQVTDRLFKYPSFFNRFSDISTQLLYKRFRDFYDYMYGKTGFHDAASRPVRQVIQERLVALLRRHHRRKICIMAHSMGSIIVYDVLTQTPDLPEIELLITMGSPLGQPALLKNLNLTFEKIQTPPQIKEWHNLADLHDIIAFNYSLSDDFLPNANAVAPVDHTVHNAYTWEGAADAHNIFGYLQTQNCASLISLFLRRERHPVALAVTENMFNLYLRWFQPFKRMRAASPVRPESAPRKRKSIFNREEQFDHQIKN
;
A
#
# COMPACT_ATOMS: atom_id res chain seq x y z
N MET A 1 -5.67 8.95 21.56
CA MET A 1 -5.76 7.49 21.35
C MET A 1 -4.41 6.89 21.71
N ASP A 2 -4.42 5.81 22.49
CA ASP A 2 -3.24 5.08 22.99
C ASP A 2 -2.67 4.06 21.98
N ARG A 3 -3.28 3.95 20.80
CA ARG A 3 -2.83 3.09 19.69
C ARG A 3 -2.61 3.91 18.44
N ILE A 4 -1.68 3.48 17.61
CA ILE A 4 -1.38 4.06 16.29
C ILE A 4 -1.16 2.94 15.28
N ILE A 5 -1.71 3.12 14.09
CA ILE A 5 -1.39 2.29 12.93
C ILE A 5 -0.51 3.11 12.00
N VAL A 6 0.64 2.55 11.61
CA VAL A 6 1.62 3.17 10.72
C VAL A 6 1.62 2.39 9.40
N GLY A 7 1.17 3.03 8.33
CA GLY A 7 1.22 2.47 6.98
C GLY A 7 2.53 2.80 6.27
N ILE A 8 3.06 1.86 5.51
CA ILE A 8 4.25 2.04 4.67
C ILE A 8 3.95 1.46 3.28
N HIS A 9 3.95 2.32 2.27
CA HIS A 9 3.59 1.95 0.91
C HIS A 9 4.73 1.28 0.15
N GLY A 10 4.39 0.57 -0.94
CA GLY A 10 5.35 -0.04 -1.86
C GLY A 10 5.86 0.87 -2.98
N LEU A 11 6.59 0.27 -3.93
CA LEU A 11 7.25 0.87 -5.11
C LEU A 11 6.33 1.74 -5.97
N ASN A 12 6.98 2.54 -6.83
CA ASN A 12 6.43 3.48 -7.80
C ASN A 12 5.98 4.79 -7.16
N ASN A 13 5.77 5.80 -8.02
CA ASN A 13 5.20 7.07 -7.62
C ASN A 13 3.81 6.86 -6.98
N LYS A 14 3.39 7.86 -6.19
CA LYS A 14 2.11 7.87 -5.48
C LYS A 14 1.42 9.21 -5.68
N VAL A 15 0.11 9.22 -5.44
CA VAL A 15 -0.61 10.48 -5.17
C VAL A 15 0.00 11.17 -3.95
N ASP A 16 -0.37 12.42 -3.71
CA ASP A 16 0.10 13.16 -2.56
C ASP A 16 -0.20 12.44 -1.23
N CYS A 17 0.63 12.71 -0.22
CA CYS A 17 0.58 12.02 1.08
C CYS A 17 -0.82 12.08 1.73
N ARG A 18 -1.53 13.21 1.62
CA ARG A 18 -2.85 13.37 2.22
C ARG A 18 -3.87 12.47 1.51
N THR A 19 -3.88 12.46 0.18
CA THR A 19 -4.78 11.62 -0.61
C THR A 19 -4.50 10.14 -0.37
N LEU A 20 -3.23 9.71 -0.40
CA LEU A 20 -2.88 8.31 -0.18
C LEU A 20 -3.26 7.84 1.24
N LYS A 21 -2.97 8.67 2.24
CA LYS A 21 -3.37 8.42 3.64
C LYS A 21 -4.88 8.23 3.77
N ASN A 22 -5.66 9.10 3.13
CA ASN A 22 -7.11 8.98 3.12
C ASN A 22 -7.56 7.66 2.48
N TRP A 23 -7.02 7.31 1.30
CA TRP A 23 -7.38 6.07 0.61
C TRP A 23 -7.08 4.81 1.42
N TRP A 24 -5.96 4.78 2.15
CA TRP A 24 -5.65 3.71 3.10
C TRP A 24 -6.70 3.62 4.20
N GLN A 25 -7.04 4.74 4.84
CA GLN A 25 -8.06 4.75 5.90
C GLN A 25 -9.43 4.30 5.36
N LEU A 26 -9.84 4.77 4.17
CA LEU A 26 -11.07 4.33 3.52
C LEU A 26 -11.08 2.81 3.29
N SER A 27 -9.96 2.26 2.78
CA SER A 27 -9.81 0.82 2.52
C SER A 27 -9.89 -0.02 3.79
N ILE A 28 -9.23 0.41 4.87
CA ILE A 28 -9.28 -0.24 6.18
C ILE A 28 -10.73 -0.30 6.69
N TYR A 29 -11.44 0.83 6.63
CA TYR A 29 -12.83 0.88 7.08
C TYR A 29 -13.76 0.06 6.20
N GLU A 30 -13.51 -0.02 4.89
CA GLU A 30 -14.23 -0.91 3.98
C GLU A 30 -13.97 -2.39 4.31
N GLY A 31 -12.74 -2.76 4.63
CA GLY A 31 -12.38 -4.09 5.13
C GLY A 31 -13.10 -4.45 6.42
N ILE A 32 -13.01 -3.60 7.45
CA ILE A 32 -13.72 -3.79 8.74
C ILE A 32 -15.22 -3.95 8.53
N LYS A 33 -15.82 -3.09 7.69
CA LYS A 33 -17.25 -3.16 7.39
C LYS A 33 -17.61 -4.44 6.63
N GLY A 34 -16.83 -4.80 5.62
CA GLY A 34 -17.06 -6.00 4.81
C GLY A 34 -16.91 -7.29 5.60
N ALA A 35 -16.07 -7.25 6.64
CA ALA A 35 -15.89 -8.31 7.61
C ALA A 35 -17.01 -8.43 8.65
N GLY A 36 -17.99 -7.53 8.64
CA GLY A 36 -19.05 -7.47 9.65
C GLY A 36 -18.57 -7.05 11.04
N LEU A 37 -17.38 -6.47 11.14
CA LEU A 37 -16.77 -6.07 12.41
C LEU A 37 -17.23 -4.66 12.79
N LYS A 38 -17.40 -4.41 14.09
CA LYS A 38 -17.80 -3.09 14.58
C LYS A 38 -16.63 -2.10 14.46
N MET A 39 -16.94 -0.92 13.95
CA MET A 39 -15.96 0.13 13.66
C MET A 39 -15.50 0.85 14.93
N LEU A 40 -14.19 1.04 15.03
CA LEU A 40 -13.54 1.92 16.00
C LEU A 40 -12.76 2.99 15.24
N PRO A 41 -12.55 4.18 15.83
CA PRO A 41 -11.74 5.20 15.19
C PRO A 41 -10.29 4.74 15.04
N VAL A 42 -9.77 4.85 13.83
CA VAL A 42 -8.41 4.45 13.47
C VAL A 42 -7.51 5.69 13.47
N ASN A 43 -6.60 5.73 14.44
CA ASN A 43 -5.46 6.66 14.42
C ASN A 43 -4.41 6.11 13.45
N PHE A 44 -4.20 6.81 12.34
CA PHE A 44 -3.36 6.34 11.24
C PHE A 44 -2.35 7.40 10.83
N GLU A 45 -1.11 6.97 10.63
CA GLU A 45 -0.06 7.75 9.99
C GLU A 45 0.55 6.95 8.84
N LEU A 46 1.01 7.67 7.81
CA LEU A 46 1.63 7.06 6.64
C LEU A 46 3.09 7.52 6.61
N LEU A 47 4.03 6.57 6.60
CA LEU A 47 5.39 6.87 6.17
C LEU A 47 5.35 7.07 4.65
N TYR A 48 5.28 8.34 4.25
CA TYR A 48 5.34 8.71 2.85
C TYR A 48 6.80 8.93 2.45
N TRP A 49 7.24 8.21 1.43
CA TRP A 49 8.61 8.29 0.93
C TRP A 49 8.69 8.50 -0.58
N ALA A 50 7.56 8.47 -1.31
CA ALA A 50 7.55 8.69 -2.75
C ALA A 50 8.08 10.08 -3.15
N ASP A 51 7.90 11.10 -2.31
CA ASP A 51 8.48 12.44 -2.51
C ASP A 51 10.01 12.40 -2.63
N LEU A 52 10.68 11.44 -1.99
CA LEU A 52 12.14 11.37 -2.04
C LEU A 52 12.65 10.81 -3.37
N LEU A 53 11.85 10.05 -4.12
CA LEU A 53 12.26 9.41 -5.37
C LEU A 53 11.60 10.02 -6.61
N TYR A 54 10.55 10.83 -6.42
CA TYR A 54 9.78 11.43 -7.50
C TYR A 54 9.60 12.93 -7.26
N PRO A 55 9.81 13.78 -8.29
CA PRO A 55 9.76 15.24 -8.12
C PRO A 55 8.33 15.76 -7.91
N SER A 56 7.32 15.04 -8.40
CA SER A 56 5.91 15.41 -8.28
C SER A 56 5.05 14.16 -8.06
N PRO A 57 4.01 14.24 -7.22
CA PRO A 57 3.08 13.14 -7.03
C PRO A 57 2.20 12.93 -8.26
N LEU A 58 1.62 11.73 -8.37
CA LEU A 58 0.60 11.40 -9.36
C LEU A 58 -0.67 12.23 -9.13
N LEU A 59 -1.35 12.58 -10.22
CA LEU A 59 -2.47 13.51 -10.20
C LEU A 59 -3.77 12.79 -10.64
N PRO A 60 -4.72 12.53 -9.71
CA PRO A 60 -5.94 11.78 -10.03
C PRO A 60 -6.86 12.38 -11.09
N HIS A 61 -6.71 13.68 -11.40
CA HIS A 61 -7.52 14.38 -12.39
C HIS A 61 -7.00 14.22 -13.82
N ILE A 62 -5.78 13.70 -14.00
CA ILE A 62 -5.19 13.48 -15.31
C ILE A 62 -5.75 12.18 -15.90
N THR A 63 -6.32 12.27 -17.10
CA THR A 63 -6.93 11.13 -17.82
C THR A 63 -6.09 10.60 -18.97
N ASP A 64 -5.11 11.38 -19.46
CA ASP A 64 -4.21 10.94 -20.52
C ASP A 64 -3.19 9.94 -19.97
N GLU A 65 -3.27 8.69 -20.42
CA GLU A 65 -2.40 7.59 -19.99
C GLU A 65 -0.92 7.82 -20.31
N ASN A 66 -0.63 8.66 -21.31
CA ASN A 66 0.75 8.97 -21.71
C ASN A 66 1.38 10.07 -20.85
N HIS A 67 0.59 10.74 -20.00
CA HIS A 67 1.09 11.80 -19.16
C HIS A 67 1.97 11.24 -18.02
N PRO A 68 3.16 11.82 -17.73
CA PRO A 68 4.08 11.27 -16.73
C PRO A 68 3.54 11.22 -15.29
N LEU A 69 2.52 12.03 -14.99
CA LEU A 69 1.82 12.08 -13.70
C LEU A 69 0.46 11.36 -13.72
N TYR A 70 0.17 10.59 -14.77
CA TYR A 70 -1.04 9.80 -14.87
C TYR A 70 -1.10 8.73 -13.78
N LEU A 71 -2.26 8.60 -13.16
CA LEU A 71 -2.51 7.61 -12.14
C LEU A 71 -3.28 6.44 -12.76
N SER A 72 -2.55 5.37 -13.07
CA SER A 72 -3.15 4.19 -13.69
C SER A 72 -4.15 3.44 -12.82
N LYS A 73 -4.00 3.51 -11.49
CA LYS A 73 -4.76 2.66 -10.55
C LYS A 73 -5.17 3.42 -9.28
N PRO A 74 -6.07 4.42 -9.37
CA PRO A 74 -6.58 5.11 -8.20
C PRO A 74 -7.38 4.16 -7.30
N TYR A 75 -7.54 4.58 -6.04
CA TYR A 75 -8.50 3.94 -5.13
C TYR A 75 -9.92 4.03 -5.71
N LYS A 76 -10.58 2.88 -5.80
CA LYS A 76 -11.99 2.77 -6.13
C LYS A 76 -12.71 2.03 -5.02
N LYS A 77 -13.77 2.65 -4.52
CA LYS A 77 -14.65 2.02 -3.55
C LYS A 77 -15.25 0.73 -4.12
N THR A 78 -15.09 -0.36 -3.39
CA THR A 78 -15.66 -1.65 -3.79
C THR A 78 -17.15 -1.66 -3.49
N THR A 79 -17.98 -1.99 -4.49
CA THR A 79 -19.45 -2.04 -4.36
C THR A 79 -19.98 -3.39 -3.91
N SER A 80 -19.15 -4.44 -3.92
CA SER A 80 -19.57 -5.80 -3.56
C SER A 80 -19.28 -6.14 -2.09
N SER A 81 -20.19 -6.88 -1.45
CA SER A 81 -20.01 -7.45 -0.11
C SER A 81 -18.87 -8.47 -0.07
N ILE A 82 -17.91 -8.28 0.84
CA ILE A 82 -16.77 -9.19 1.08
C ILE A 82 -17.27 -10.58 1.55
N ALA A 83 -18.34 -10.63 2.36
CA ALA A 83 -18.91 -11.87 2.88
C ALA A 83 -19.48 -12.83 1.79
N GLN A 84 -19.96 -12.30 0.66
CA GLN A 84 -20.40 -13.14 -0.47
C GLN A 84 -19.24 -13.72 -1.29
N ARG A 85 -18.03 -13.15 -1.16
CA ARG A 85 -16.84 -13.61 -1.87
C ARG A 85 -16.18 -14.78 -1.12
N ASP A 86 -16.14 -14.75 0.21
CA ASP A 86 -15.49 -15.78 1.07
C ASP A 86 -16.17 -17.16 1.04
N SER A 87 -17.51 -17.24 0.92
CA SER A 87 -18.22 -18.53 0.89
C SER A 87 -18.01 -19.30 -0.41
N ARG A 88 -17.85 -18.61 -1.54
CA ARG A 88 -17.42 -19.21 -2.82
C ARG A 88 -15.92 -19.55 -2.83
N LEU A 89 -15.12 -18.91 -1.97
CA LEU A 89 -13.67 -19.10 -1.88
C LEU A 89 -13.28 -20.42 -1.18
N ARG A 90 -13.98 -20.86 -0.13
CA ARG A 90 -13.66 -22.14 0.54
C ARG A 90 -13.69 -23.35 -0.40
N SER A 91 -14.64 -23.38 -1.35
CA SER A 91 -14.73 -24.47 -2.35
C SER A 91 -13.74 -24.32 -3.50
N LEU A 92 -13.32 -23.09 -3.84
CA LEU A 92 -12.32 -22.83 -4.89
C LEU A 92 -10.87 -23.02 -4.40
N MET A 93 -10.58 -22.77 -3.11
CA MET A 93 -9.24 -22.93 -2.53
C MET A 93 -8.82 -24.40 -2.45
N LEU A 94 -9.74 -25.31 -2.07
CA LEU A 94 -9.46 -26.75 -2.00
C LEU A 94 -9.10 -27.35 -3.36
N ASN A 95 -9.80 -26.95 -4.43
CA ASN A 95 -9.53 -27.44 -5.79
C ASN A 95 -8.34 -26.75 -6.50
N ARG A 96 -7.77 -25.67 -5.92
CA ARG A 96 -6.65 -24.92 -6.51
C ARG A 96 -5.31 -25.10 -5.80
N LEU A 97 -5.29 -25.59 -4.56
CA LEU A 97 -4.04 -26.02 -3.92
C LEU A 97 -3.33 -27.08 -4.79
N GLU A 98 -4.08 -28.00 -5.42
CA GLU A 98 -3.57 -28.94 -6.44
C GLU A 98 -3.07 -28.28 -7.74
N GLN A 99 -3.60 -27.11 -8.14
CA GLN A 99 -3.13 -26.41 -9.34
C GLN A 99 -1.91 -25.52 -9.08
N VAL A 100 -1.73 -25.07 -7.84
CA VAL A 100 -0.55 -24.30 -7.41
C VAL A 100 0.66 -25.22 -7.37
N THR A 101 0.55 -26.48 -6.94
CA THR A 101 1.64 -27.45 -7.06
C THR A 101 2.07 -27.61 -8.53
N ASP A 102 1.12 -27.72 -9.47
CA ASP A 102 1.44 -27.84 -10.90
C ASP A 102 2.02 -26.56 -11.53
N ARG A 103 1.64 -25.36 -11.07
CA ARG A 103 2.23 -24.09 -11.55
C ARG A 103 3.60 -23.79 -10.91
N LEU A 104 3.79 -24.14 -9.64
CA LEU A 104 5.09 -24.08 -8.96
C LEU A 104 6.13 -24.93 -9.70
N PHE A 105 5.72 -26.09 -10.24
CA PHE A 105 6.56 -26.92 -11.10
C PHE A 105 6.75 -26.37 -12.53
N LYS A 106 5.77 -25.66 -13.10
CA LYS A 106 5.81 -25.18 -14.50
C LYS A 106 6.46 -23.81 -14.73
N TYR A 107 6.64 -22.96 -13.72
CA TYR A 107 7.31 -21.65 -13.85
C TYR A 107 8.42 -21.45 -12.82
N PRO A 108 9.63 -22.03 -13.04
CA PRO A 108 10.77 -21.85 -12.14
C PRO A 108 11.47 -20.47 -12.27
N SER A 109 10.97 -19.55 -13.09
CA SER A 109 11.83 -18.62 -13.82
C SER A 109 11.72 -17.11 -13.49
N PHE A 110 10.83 -16.68 -12.59
CA PHE A 110 10.76 -15.24 -12.26
C PHE A 110 11.72 -14.85 -11.11
N PHE A 111 11.89 -15.70 -10.10
CA PHE A 111 12.61 -15.33 -8.86
C PHE A 111 13.94 -16.02 -8.61
N ASN A 112 14.16 -17.24 -9.12
CA ASN A 112 15.51 -17.82 -9.21
C ASN A 112 16.46 -16.95 -10.05
N ARG A 113 15.91 -15.98 -10.81
CA ARG A 113 16.67 -14.96 -11.52
C ARG A 113 17.07 -13.75 -10.69
N PHE A 114 16.53 -13.42 -9.51
CA PHE A 114 16.96 -12.19 -8.82
C PHE A 114 18.42 -12.21 -8.37
N SER A 115 19.00 -13.40 -8.13
CA SER A 115 20.44 -13.58 -7.91
C SER A 115 21.26 -13.34 -9.19
N ASP A 116 20.63 -13.54 -10.35
CA ASP A 116 21.25 -13.53 -11.69
C ASP A 116 20.86 -12.27 -12.50
N ILE A 117 19.92 -11.47 -11.99
CA ILE A 117 19.50 -10.20 -12.56
C ILE A 117 20.70 -9.28 -12.39
N SER A 118 21.35 -8.94 -13.50
CA SER A 118 22.38 -7.92 -13.50
C SER A 118 21.85 -6.63 -12.85
N THR A 119 22.72 -5.88 -12.17
CA THR A 119 22.38 -4.59 -11.56
C THR A 119 21.66 -3.65 -12.53
N GLN A 120 21.96 -3.74 -13.83
CA GLN A 120 21.27 -3.01 -14.89
C GLN A 120 19.81 -3.43 -15.09
N LEU A 121 19.50 -4.73 -15.05
CA LEU A 121 18.15 -5.24 -15.20
C LEU A 121 17.32 -5.03 -13.92
N LEU A 122 17.96 -5.09 -12.74
CA LEU A 122 17.36 -4.72 -11.46
C LEU A 122 16.93 -3.25 -11.48
N TYR A 123 17.80 -2.34 -11.93
CA TYR A 123 17.48 -0.92 -12.08
C TYR A 123 16.33 -0.69 -13.07
N LYS A 124 16.33 -1.38 -14.22
CA LYS A 124 15.25 -1.23 -15.23
C LYS A 124 13.89 -1.70 -14.74
N ARG A 125 13.84 -2.70 -13.85
CA ARG A 125 12.58 -3.32 -13.40
C ARG A 125 12.11 -2.85 -12.01
N PHE A 126 13.05 -2.53 -11.12
CA PHE A 126 12.83 -2.18 -9.72
C PHE A 126 13.68 -0.97 -9.32
N ARG A 127 13.54 0.12 -10.08
CA ARG A 127 14.31 1.36 -9.87
C ARG A 127 14.30 1.83 -8.42
N ASP A 128 13.14 1.96 -7.80
CA ASP A 128 13.02 2.46 -6.43
C ASP A 128 13.76 1.57 -5.42
N PHE A 129 13.67 0.25 -5.59
CA PHE A 129 14.41 -0.70 -4.75
C PHE A 129 15.92 -0.54 -4.96
N TYR A 130 16.36 -0.44 -6.21
CA TYR A 130 17.76 -0.18 -6.53
C TYR A 130 18.26 1.13 -5.90
N ASP A 131 17.53 2.22 -6.09
CA ASP A 131 17.92 3.55 -5.61
C ASP A 131 17.97 3.59 -4.06
N TYR A 132 17.09 2.84 -3.39
CA TYR A 132 17.16 2.61 -1.93
C TYR A 132 18.40 1.79 -1.54
N MET A 133 18.61 0.62 -2.14
CA MET A 133 19.69 -0.29 -1.73
C MET A 133 21.08 0.27 -1.99
N TYR A 134 21.28 0.94 -3.12
CA TYR A 134 22.58 1.44 -3.57
C TYR A 134 22.81 2.92 -3.25
N GLY A 135 22.03 3.48 -2.32
CA GLY A 135 22.34 4.76 -1.68
C GLY A 135 22.30 5.97 -2.61
N LYS A 136 21.46 5.97 -3.65
CA LYS A 136 21.31 7.15 -4.51
C LYS A 136 20.67 8.31 -3.76
N THR A 137 21.05 9.53 -4.13
CA THR A 137 20.31 10.74 -3.77
C THR A 137 18.99 10.81 -4.56
N GLY A 138 18.09 11.65 -4.09
CA GLY A 138 16.76 11.82 -4.64
C GLY A 138 16.33 13.28 -4.67
N PHE A 139 15.09 13.54 -4.29
CA PHE A 139 14.50 14.88 -4.23
C PHE A 139 14.26 15.32 -2.79
N HIS A 140 13.92 16.61 -2.62
CA HIS A 140 13.62 17.23 -1.32
C HIS A 140 14.69 16.93 -0.26
N ASP A 141 14.32 16.32 0.87
CA ASP A 141 15.22 16.01 1.98
C ASP A 141 16.35 15.03 1.59
N ALA A 142 16.18 14.30 0.48
CA ALA A 142 17.18 13.40 -0.09
C ALA A 142 17.98 14.03 -1.25
N ALA A 143 17.88 15.33 -1.50
CA ALA A 143 18.60 15.99 -2.60
C ALA A 143 20.13 15.84 -2.50
N SER A 144 20.68 15.87 -1.29
CA SER A 144 22.12 15.79 -1.01
C SER A 144 22.53 14.57 -0.19
N ARG A 145 21.59 13.66 0.10
CA ARG A 145 21.80 12.53 1.01
C ARG A 145 21.15 11.26 0.45
N PRO A 146 21.68 10.06 0.75
CA PRO A 146 21.09 8.82 0.27
C PRO A 146 19.61 8.69 0.68
N VAL A 147 18.74 8.35 -0.27
CA VAL A 147 17.30 8.17 -0.06
C VAL A 147 17.03 7.18 1.08
N ARG A 148 17.77 6.08 1.14
CA ARG A 148 17.66 5.08 2.23
C ARG A 148 17.84 5.70 3.60
N GLN A 149 18.87 6.52 3.79
CA GLN A 149 19.13 7.18 5.07
C GLN A 149 17.97 8.08 5.48
N VAL A 150 17.45 8.89 4.55
CA VAL A 150 16.33 9.80 4.82
C VAL A 150 15.05 9.03 5.14
N ILE A 151 14.77 7.93 4.43
CA ILE A 151 13.61 7.04 4.73
C ILE A 151 13.75 6.41 6.11
N GLN A 152 14.94 5.89 6.44
CA GLN A 152 15.22 5.30 7.75
C GLN A 152 15.01 6.32 8.88
N GLU A 153 15.55 7.54 8.73
CA GLU A 153 15.37 8.64 9.68
C GLU A 153 13.91 9.03 9.87
N ARG A 154 13.14 9.11 8.77
CA ARG A 154 11.69 9.39 8.82
C ARG A 154 10.94 8.31 9.60
N LEU A 155 11.24 7.02 9.39
CA LEU A 155 10.58 5.94 10.12
C LEU A 155 11.00 5.91 11.60
N VAL A 156 12.30 6.05 11.90
CA VAL A 156 12.81 6.12 13.28
C VAL A 156 12.16 7.26 14.04
N ALA A 157 12.12 8.47 13.47
CA ALA A 157 11.50 9.63 14.09
C ALA A 157 9.99 9.42 14.32
N LEU A 158 9.29 8.81 13.35
CA LEU A 158 7.87 8.51 13.47
C LEU A 158 7.59 7.50 14.59
N LEU A 159 8.37 6.42 14.68
CA LEU A 159 8.21 5.41 15.74
C LEU A 159 8.54 5.99 17.12
N ARG A 160 9.66 6.72 17.26
CA ARG A 160 10.05 7.38 18.51
C ARG A 160 9.01 8.40 18.97
N ARG A 161 8.38 9.15 18.05
CA ARG A 161 7.29 10.07 18.38
C ARG A 161 6.10 9.37 19.04
N HIS A 162 5.86 8.10 18.70
CA HIS A 162 4.75 7.30 19.23
C HIS A 162 5.16 6.26 20.27
N HIS A 163 6.36 6.37 20.88
CA HIS A 163 6.89 5.38 21.85
C HIS A 163 5.97 5.07 23.04
N ARG A 164 5.04 5.98 23.40
CA ARG A 164 4.05 5.78 24.48
C ARG A 164 2.74 5.14 24.03
N ARG A 165 2.64 4.72 22.76
CA ARG A 165 1.45 4.10 22.18
C ARG A 165 1.75 2.66 21.83
N LYS A 166 0.73 1.81 21.78
CA LYS A 166 0.84 0.53 21.08
C LYS A 166 0.93 0.81 19.58
N ILE A 167 1.96 0.30 18.93
CA ILE A 167 2.25 0.55 17.52
C ILE A 167 1.90 -0.69 16.69
N CYS A 168 1.05 -0.52 15.68
CA CYS A 168 0.87 -1.49 14.61
C CYS A 168 1.50 -0.93 13.33
N ILE A 169 2.33 -1.71 12.65
CA ILE A 169 2.92 -1.37 11.36
C ILE A 169 2.25 -2.22 10.27
N MET A 170 1.78 -1.57 9.21
CA MET A 170 1.26 -2.23 8.00
C MET A 170 2.16 -1.89 6.82
N ALA A 171 2.90 -2.88 6.32
CA ALA A 171 3.96 -2.69 5.36
C ALA A 171 3.66 -3.44 4.05
N HIS A 172 3.49 -2.70 2.96
CA HIS A 172 3.15 -3.26 1.66
C HIS A 172 4.36 -3.36 0.74
N SER A 173 4.57 -4.53 0.13
CA SER A 173 5.61 -4.72 -0.89
C SER A 173 6.97 -4.23 -0.39
N MET A 174 7.66 -3.30 -1.08
CA MET A 174 8.91 -2.68 -0.62
C MET A 174 8.84 -2.07 0.79
N GLY A 175 7.67 -1.62 1.23
CA GLY A 175 7.49 -1.13 2.59
C GLY A 175 7.91 -2.16 3.65
N SER A 176 7.74 -3.46 3.38
CA SER A 176 8.19 -4.52 4.29
C SER A 176 9.71 -4.61 4.39
N ILE A 177 10.43 -4.39 3.27
CA ILE A 177 11.90 -4.29 3.26
C ILE A 177 12.34 -3.09 4.10
N ILE A 178 11.70 -1.92 3.93
CA ILE A 178 12.04 -0.70 4.68
C ILE A 178 11.88 -0.91 6.19
N VAL A 179 10.77 -1.54 6.63
CA VAL A 179 10.54 -1.84 8.05
C VAL A 179 11.61 -2.77 8.58
N TYR A 180 11.84 -3.87 7.88
CA TYR A 180 12.81 -4.86 8.29
C TYR A 180 14.21 -4.25 8.40
N ASP A 181 14.61 -3.45 7.41
CA ASP A 181 15.88 -2.73 7.37
C ASP A 181 16.06 -1.79 8.57
N VAL A 182 15.03 -1.02 8.92
CA VAL A 182 15.07 -0.07 10.03
C VAL A 182 15.10 -0.78 11.38
N LEU A 183 14.25 -1.80 11.58
CA LEU A 183 14.16 -2.51 12.85
C LEU A 183 15.43 -3.31 13.15
N THR A 184 16.06 -3.89 12.13
CA THR A 184 17.33 -4.62 12.29
C THR A 184 18.50 -3.71 12.61
N GLN A 185 18.57 -2.52 12.00
CA GLN A 185 19.68 -1.59 12.23
C GLN A 185 19.51 -0.72 13.48
N THR A 186 18.30 -0.63 14.05
CA THR A 186 17.98 0.29 15.15
C THR A 186 17.31 -0.46 16.32
N PRO A 187 18.08 -1.27 17.08
CA PRO A 187 17.54 -2.15 18.12
C PRO A 187 16.85 -1.43 19.29
N ASP A 188 17.14 -0.14 19.51
CA ASP A 188 16.59 0.72 20.58
C ASP A 188 15.22 1.35 20.24
N LEU A 189 14.62 0.99 19.11
CA LEU A 189 13.26 1.43 18.75
C LEU A 189 12.19 0.90 19.71
N PRO A 190 11.06 1.62 19.87
CA PRO A 190 9.96 1.16 20.69
C PRO A 190 9.38 -0.16 20.16
N GLU A 191 8.74 -0.91 21.07
CA GLU A 191 8.09 -2.17 20.73
C GLU A 191 7.00 -1.98 19.66
N ILE A 192 6.97 -2.93 18.72
CA ILE A 192 5.96 -3.05 17.69
C ILE A 192 5.00 -4.16 18.12
N GLU A 193 3.82 -3.76 18.60
CA GLU A 193 2.78 -4.68 19.09
C GLU A 193 2.31 -5.62 17.97
N LEU A 194 2.24 -5.12 16.74
CA LEU A 194 1.78 -5.89 15.59
C LEU A 194 2.46 -5.41 14.30
N LEU A 195 3.15 -6.31 13.61
CA LEU A 195 3.63 -6.11 12.24
C LEU A 195 2.75 -6.91 11.28
N ILE A 196 2.16 -6.23 10.29
CA ILE A 196 1.44 -6.84 9.17
C ILE A 196 2.21 -6.55 7.88
N THR A 197 2.76 -7.58 7.25
CA THR A 197 3.36 -7.47 5.92
C THR A 197 2.36 -7.92 4.85
N MET A 198 2.32 -7.26 3.70
CA MET A 198 1.33 -7.51 2.64
C MET A 198 2.02 -7.55 1.28
N GLY A 199 1.86 -8.64 0.53
CA GLY A 199 2.55 -8.83 -0.75
C GLY A 199 4.08 -8.64 -0.62
N SER A 200 4.64 -9.15 0.48
CA SER A 200 6.02 -8.89 0.88
C SER A 200 7.01 -9.70 0.04
N PRO A 201 8.07 -9.06 -0.50
CA PRO A 201 9.15 -9.77 -1.16
C PRO A 201 10.24 -10.25 -0.18
N LEU A 202 10.02 -10.19 1.14
CA LEU A 202 11.03 -10.58 2.15
C LEU A 202 11.40 -12.07 2.08
N GLY A 203 10.52 -12.93 1.59
CA GLY A 203 10.79 -14.37 1.45
C GLY A 203 11.64 -14.70 0.22
N GLN A 204 12.40 -13.74 -0.30
CA GLN A 204 13.21 -13.93 -1.50
C GLN A 204 14.69 -13.81 -1.11
N PRO A 205 15.38 -14.95 -0.92
CA PRO A 205 16.77 -14.97 -0.46
C PRO A 205 17.71 -14.07 -1.27
N ALA A 206 17.47 -13.92 -2.58
CA ALA A 206 18.25 -13.04 -3.45
C ALA A 206 18.14 -11.55 -3.11
N LEU A 207 16.97 -11.07 -2.66
CA LEU A 207 16.80 -9.69 -2.20
C LEU A 207 17.49 -9.46 -0.86
N LEU A 208 17.47 -10.47 0.01
CA LEU A 208 18.07 -10.44 1.34
C LEU A 208 19.60 -10.44 1.28
N LYS A 209 20.20 -11.14 0.31
CA LYS A 209 21.64 -11.08 0.04
C LYS A 209 22.11 -9.64 -0.24
N ASN A 210 21.31 -8.84 -0.96
CA ASN A 210 21.63 -7.43 -1.24
C ASN A 210 21.49 -6.52 -0.01
N LEU A 211 20.80 -6.95 1.04
CA LEU A 211 20.75 -6.27 2.34
C LEU A 211 21.97 -6.58 3.22
N ASN A 212 23.00 -7.27 2.70
CA ASN A 212 24.13 -7.83 3.45
C ASN A 212 23.70 -8.80 4.57
N LEU A 213 22.53 -9.42 4.44
CA LEU A 213 22.02 -10.43 5.36
C LEU A 213 22.44 -11.80 4.82
N THR A 214 23.67 -12.21 5.12
CA THR A 214 24.21 -13.53 4.73
C THR A 214 23.94 -14.54 5.83
N PHE A 215 22.72 -15.07 5.88
CA PHE A 215 22.39 -16.23 6.70
C PHE A 215 21.44 -17.16 5.94
N GLU A 216 21.54 -18.47 6.16
CA GLU A 216 20.56 -19.45 5.64
C GLU A 216 19.14 -19.16 6.15
N LYS A 217 19.02 -18.51 7.32
CA LYS A 217 17.77 -18.01 7.89
C LYS A 217 17.96 -16.66 8.57
N ILE A 218 16.94 -15.81 8.50
CA ILE A 218 17.02 -14.41 8.93
C ILE A 218 16.34 -14.21 10.28
N GLN A 219 16.92 -13.42 11.18
CA GLN A 219 16.37 -13.23 12.52
C GLN A 219 15.16 -12.29 12.52
N THR A 220 14.08 -12.65 13.23
CA THR A 220 12.99 -11.71 13.51
C THR A 220 13.48 -10.57 14.42
N PRO A 221 13.25 -9.29 14.09
CA PRO A 221 13.66 -8.18 14.94
C PRO A 221 13.09 -8.27 16.38
N PRO A 222 13.89 -7.97 17.42
CA PRO A 222 13.49 -8.16 18.81
C PRO A 222 12.34 -7.25 19.26
N GLN A 223 12.13 -6.12 18.57
CA GLN A 223 11.06 -5.17 18.87
C GLN A 223 9.67 -5.70 18.52
N ILE A 224 9.57 -6.73 17.68
CA ILE A 224 8.28 -7.24 17.16
C ILE A 224 7.68 -8.24 18.16
N LYS A 225 6.43 -7.98 18.58
CA LYS A 225 5.65 -8.88 19.45
C LYS A 225 4.78 -9.86 18.68
N GLU A 226 4.22 -9.44 17.55
CA GLU A 226 3.43 -10.28 16.66
C GLU A 226 3.74 -9.92 15.21
N TRP A 227 3.93 -10.92 14.36
CA TRP A 227 4.15 -10.72 12.92
C TRP A 227 3.19 -11.60 12.11
N HIS A 228 2.32 -10.97 11.33
CA HIS A 228 1.48 -11.64 10.34
C HIS A 228 1.84 -11.23 8.92
N ASN A 229 2.06 -12.21 8.05
CA ASN A 229 2.30 -11.98 6.64
C ASN A 229 1.04 -12.36 5.83
N LEU A 230 0.50 -11.42 5.06
CA LEU A 230 -0.66 -11.63 4.21
C LEU A 230 -0.21 -11.71 2.75
N ALA A 231 -0.49 -12.83 2.09
CA ALA A 231 -0.08 -13.05 0.72
C ALA A 231 -1.22 -13.66 -0.12
N ASP A 232 -1.45 -13.13 -1.33
CA ASP A 232 -2.43 -13.69 -2.28
C ASP A 232 -1.73 -14.60 -3.29
N LEU A 233 -2.24 -15.82 -3.49
CA LEU A 233 -1.68 -16.79 -4.44
C LEU A 233 -1.66 -16.33 -5.92
N HIS A 234 -2.37 -15.26 -6.26
CA HIS A 234 -2.36 -14.64 -7.59
C HIS A 234 -1.47 -13.39 -7.65
N ASP A 235 -0.87 -13.00 -6.52
CA ASP A 235 0.13 -11.96 -6.45
C ASP A 235 1.48 -12.51 -6.91
N ILE A 236 1.77 -12.30 -8.20
CA ILE A 236 2.99 -12.77 -8.86
C ILE A 236 4.26 -12.23 -8.16
N ILE A 237 4.18 -11.11 -7.44
CA ILE A 237 5.34 -10.54 -6.72
C ILE A 237 5.60 -11.29 -5.41
N ALA A 238 4.55 -11.82 -4.77
CA ALA A 238 4.61 -12.54 -3.49
C ALA A 238 4.85 -14.05 -3.66
N PHE A 239 5.38 -14.50 -4.81
CA PHE A 239 5.42 -15.92 -5.20
C PHE A 239 6.11 -16.87 -4.19
N ASN A 240 6.97 -16.38 -3.29
CA ASN A 240 7.27 -17.11 -2.05
C ASN A 240 6.33 -16.61 -0.94
N TYR A 241 5.27 -17.37 -0.70
CA TYR A 241 4.17 -17.02 0.21
C TYR A 241 4.48 -17.30 1.68
N SER A 242 5.56 -18.05 1.98
CA SER A 242 5.92 -18.48 3.33
C SER A 242 7.14 -17.71 3.82
N LEU A 243 6.94 -16.67 4.64
CA LEU A 243 8.04 -16.04 5.37
C LEU A 243 8.46 -16.88 6.58
N SER A 244 7.55 -17.66 7.14
CA SER A 244 7.79 -18.44 8.36
C SER A 244 8.95 -19.45 8.23
N ASP A 245 9.20 -19.95 7.02
CA ASP A 245 10.30 -20.90 6.77
C ASP A 245 11.69 -20.21 6.67
N ASP A 246 11.70 -18.93 6.30
CA ASP A 246 12.91 -18.13 6.06
C ASP A 246 13.39 -17.39 7.31
N PHE A 247 12.51 -17.17 8.30
CA PHE A 247 12.79 -16.35 9.48
C PHE A 247 12.90 -17.16 10.77
N LEU A 248 14.02 -16.99 11.49
CA LEU A 248 14.19 -17.50 12.84
C LEU A 248 13.40 -16.66 13.85
N PRO A 249 12.87 -17.30 14.91
CA PRO A 249 12.18 -16.59 15.96
C PRO A 249 13.13 -15.67 16.74
N ASN A 250 12.60 -14.54 17.23
CA ASN A 250 13.32 -13.67 18.17
C ASN A 250 13.38 -14.29 19.59
N ALA A 251 14.00 -13.59 20.54
CA ALA A 251 14.16 -14.06 21.92
C ALA A 251 12.84 -14.35 22.66
N ASN A 252 11.72 -13.78 22.18
CA ASN A 252 10.37 -14.02 22.71
C ASN A 252 9.59 -15.08 21.90
N ALA A 253 10.30 -15.91 21.13
CA ALA A 253 9.73 -16.93 20.24
C ALA A 253 8.80 -16.38 19.13
N VAL A 254 8.93 -15.10 18.76
CA VAL A 254 8.11 -14.48 17.70
C VAL A 254 8.78 -14.70 16.35
N ALA A 255 8.02 -15.24 15.39
CA ALA A 255 8.38 -15.40 13.98
C ALA A 255 7.17 -14.99 13.10
N PRO A 256 7.34 -14.76 11.78
CA PRO A 256 6.22 -14.52 10.88
C PRO A 256 5.21 -15.68 10.92
N VAL A 257 3.93 -15.34 10.94
CA VAL A 257 2.82 -16.29 10.71
C VAL A 257 2.16 -15.93 9.38
N ASP A 258 2.24 -16.85 8.43
CA ASP A 258 1.73 -16.65 7.07
C ASP A 258 0.22 -16.90 6.97
N HIS A 259 -0.45 -16.03 6.21
CA HIS A 259 -1.87 -16.10 5.90
C HIS A 259 -2.07 -15.95 4.40
N THR A 260 -2.60 -17.00 3.78
CA THR A 260 -3.12 -16.91 2.42
C THR A 260 -4.40 -16.10 2.41
N VAL A 261 -4.43 -15.02 1.63
CA VAL A 261 -5.61 -14.14 1.48
C VAL A 261 -6.05 -14.05 0.02
N HIS A 262 -7.24 -13.52 -0.20
CA HIS A 262 -7.73 -13.18 -1.53
C HIS A 262 -7.98 -11.68 -1.65
N ASN A 263 -7.06 -11.00 -2.30
CA ASN A 263 -7.12 -9.62 -2.72
C ASN A 263 -8.07 -9.50 -3.92
N ALA A 264 -9.33 -9.21 -3.61
CA ALA A 264 -10.40 -9.08 -4.59
C ALA A 264 -10.49 -7.68 -5.22
N TYR A 265 -9.40 -6.90 -5.20
CA TYR A 265 -9.38 -5.58 -5.82
C TYR A 265 -9.41 -5.71 -7.34
N THR A 266 -10.27 -4.92 -7.97
CA THR A 266 -10.36 -4.86 -9.42
C THR A 266 -10.26 -3.43 -9.90
N TRP A 267 -9.51 -3.24 -10.99
CA TRP A 267 -9.42 -1.99 -11.72
C TRP A 267 -9.93 -2.25 -13.15
N GLU A 268 -10.96 -1.50 -13.56
CA GLU A 268 -11.57 -1.63 -14.90
C GLU A 268 -11.94 -3.07 -15.33
N GLY A 269 -12.33 -3.89 -14.35
CA GLY A 269 -12.70 -5.29 -14.58
C GLY A 269 -11.54 -6.29 -14.54
N ALA A 270 -10.29 -5.82 -14.51
CA ALA A 270 -9.11 -6.64 -14.31
C ALA A 270 -8.78 -6.80 -12.82
N ALA A 271 -8.41 -8.01 -12.40
CA ALA A 271 -7.95 -8.29 -11.04
C ALA A 271 -6.55 -7.71 -10.80
N ASP A 272 -6.34 -7.16 -9.60
CA ASP A 272 -5.03 -6.63 -9.17
C ASP A 272 -4.69 -7.15 -7.77
N ALA A 273 -4.24 -8.40 -7.72
CA ALA A 273 -3.95 -9.12 -6.49
C ALA A 273 -2.78 -8.51 -5.67
N HIS A 274 -1.95 -7.65 -6.27
CA HIS A 274 -0.87 -6.96 -5.56
C HIS A 274 -1.31 -5.59 -4.99
N ASN A 275 -2.53 -5.12 -5.29
CA ASN A 275 -2.95 -3.78 -4.88
C ASN A 275 -3.17 -3.69 -3.36
N ILE A 276 -2.50 -2.75 -2.69
CA ILE A 276 -2.61 -2.59 -1.24
C ILE A 276 -4.04 -2.34 -0.75
N PHE A 277 -4.88 -1.64 -1.52
CA PHE A 277 -6.24 -1.35 -1.08
C PHE A 277 -7.06 -2.63 -0.91
N GLY A 278 -6.85 -3.62 -1.76
CA GLY A 278 -7.51 -4.90 -1.61
C GLY A 278 -6.95 -5.75 -0.47
N TYR A 279 -5.64 -5.72 -0.22
CA TYR A 279 -5.06 -6.35 0.99
C TYR A 279 -5.68 -5.77 2.28
N LEU A 280 -5.81 -4.44 2.36
CA LEU A 280 -6.46 -3.75 3.49
C LEU A 280 -7.95 -4.10 3.65
N GLN A 281 -8.59 -4.57 2.57
CA GLN A 281 -9.99 -4.99 2.55
C GLN A 281 -10.19 -6.48 2.87
N THR A 282 -9.11 -7.26 3.02
CA THR A 282 -9.21 -8.70 3.34
C THR A 282 -9.77 -8.95 4.73
N GLN A 283 -10.45 -10.09 4.92
CA GLN A 283 -10.99 -10.52 6.20
C GLN A 283 -9.89 -10.63 7.26
N ASN A 284 -8.74 -11.22 6.92
CA ASN A 284 -7.60 -11.37 7.83
C ASN A 284 -7.07 -10.00 8.28
N CYS A 285 -6.83 -9.06 7.35
CA CYS A 285 -6.38 -7.72 7.70
C CYS A 285 -7.37 -6.99 8.61
N ALA A 286 -8.66 -7.02 8.25
CA ALA A 286 -9.72 -6.41 9.05
C ALA A 286 -9.80 -6.99 10.48
N SER A 287 -9.61 -8.31 10.61
CA SER A 287 -9.65 -9.02 11.89
C SER A 287 -8.44 -8.66 12.77
N LEU A 288 -7.23 -8.61 12.18
CA LEU A 288 -6.01 -8.19 12.88
C LEU A 288 -6.10 -6.74 13.37
N ILE A 289 -6.58 -5.82 12.52
CA ILE A 289 -6.80 -4.42 12.91
C ILE A 289 -7.83 -4.32 14.04
N SER A 290 -8.96 -5.03 13.93
CA SER A 290 -10.00 -5.04 14.97
C SER A 290 -9.47 -5.57 16.30
N LEU A 291 -8.70 -6.67 16.27
CA LEU A 291 -8.07 -7.25 17.45
C LEU A 291 -7.12 -6.24 18.11
N PHE A 292 -6.21 -5.64 17.32
CA PHE A 292 -5.27 -4.62 17.80
C PHE A 292 -5.98 -3.44 18.48
N LEU A 293 -7.06 -2.93 17.88
CA LEU A 293 -7.80 -1.79 18.42
C LEU A 293 -8.61 -2.12 19.69
N ARG A 294 -8.87 -3.40 19.96
CA ARG A 294 -9.73 -3.87 21.07
C ARG A 294 -8.97 -4.50 22.23
N ARG A 295 -7.84 -5.14 21.96
CA ARG A 295 -7.03 -5.85 22.96
C ARG A 295 -6.75 -4.93 24.17
N GLU A 296 -6.81 -5.47 25.38
CA GLU A 296 -6.55 -4.73 26.64
C GLU A 296 -7.48 -3.52 26.89
N ARG A 297 -8.65 -3.45 26.26
CA ARG A 297 -9.66 -2.39 26.53
C ARG A 297 -10.92 -2.95 27.19
N HIS A 298 -11.45 -2.20 28.15
CA HIS A 298 -12.67 -2.57 28.85
C HIS A 298 -13.91 -2.55 27.92
N PRO A 299 -14.81 -3.54 27.98
CA PRO A 299 -15.96 -3.65 27.08
C PRO A 299 -16.87 -2.41 27.06
N VAL A 300 -17.09 -1.78 28.21
CA VAL A 300 -17.90 -0.55 28.30
C VAL A 300 -17.26 0.61 27.55
N ALA A 301 -15.94 0.79 27.68
CA ALA A 301 -15.21 1.85 26.97
C ALA A 301 -15.23 1.62 25.45
N LEU A 302 -15.16 0.35 25.01
CA LEU A 302 -15.32 -0.02 23.61
C LEU A 302 -16.72 0.32 23.11
N ALA A 303 -17.78 -0.05 23.84
CA ALA A 303 -19.16 0.23 23.44
C ALA A 303 -19.44 1.74 23.31
N VAL A 304 -18.95 2.55 24.26
CA VAL A 304 -19.06 4.01 24.20
C VAL A 304 -18.34 4.56 22.96
N THR A 305 -17.10 4.11 22.71
CA THR A 305 -16.30 4.55 21.57
C THR A 305 -16.94 4.16 20.24
N GLU A 306 -17.45 2.93 20.13
CA GLU A 306 -18.19 2.43 18.97
C GLU A 306 -19.42 3.28 18.69
N ASN A 307 -20.24 3.56 19.71
CA ASN A 307 -21.44 4.36 19.57
C ASN A 307 -21.11 5.78 19.13
N MET A 308 -20.19 6.46 19.82
CA MET A 308 -19.76 7.82 19.45
C MET A 308 -19.22 7.88 18.02
N PHE A 309 -18.40 6.91 17.63
CA PHE A 309 -17.84 6.87 16.29
C PHE A 309 -18.92 6.60 15.24
N ASN A 310 -19.86 5.70 15.50
CA ASN A 310 -21.00 5.47 14.61
C ASN A 310 -21.88 6.73 14.45
N LEU A 311 -22.11 7.49 15.52
CA LEU A 311 -22.80 8.79 15.43
C LEU A 311 -22.01 9.77 14.54
N TYR A 312 -20.69 9.88 14.76
CA TYR A 312 -19.81 10.70 13.93
C TYR A 312 -19.88 10.31 12.44
N LEU A 313 -19.84 9.01 12.13
CA LEU A 313 -19.93 8.52 10.76
C LEU A 313 -21.28 8.85 10.09
N ARG A 314 -22.38 8.79 10.86
CA ARG A 314 -23.73 9.15 10.36
C ARG A 314 -23.83 10.64 10.06
N TRP A 315 -23.33 11.49 10.97
CA TRP A 315 -23.46 12.95 10.89
C TRP A 315 -22.49 13.60 9.93
N PHE A 316 -21.21 13.26 10.03
CA PHE A 316 -20.18 13.98 9.29
C PHE A 316 -19.93 13.38 7.91
N GLN A 317 -20.45 12.18 7.64
CA GLN A 317 -20.15 11.38 6.44
C GLN A 317 -18.70 11.66 5.99
N PRO A 318 -17.70 11.41 6.85
CA PRO A 318 -16.32 11.77 6.55
C PRO A 318 -15.89 11.06 5.26
N PHE A 319 -16.45 9.89 4.99
CA PHE A 319 -16.38 9.15 3.73
C PHE A 319 -17.02 9.82 2.51
N LYS A 320 -17.91 10.81 2.63
CA LYS A 320 -18.42 11.66 1.52
C LYS A 320 -17.59 12.93 1.35
N ARG A 321 -17.14 13.58 2.43
CA ARG A 321 -16.23 14.74 2.33
C ARG A 321 -14.83 14.35 1.86
N MET A 322 -14.35 13.15 2.22
CA MET A 322 -13.15 12.53 1.64
C MET A 322 -13.30 12.11 0.17
N ARG A 323 -14.52 12.08 -0.40
CA ARG A 323 -14.76 11.87 -1.85
C ARG A 323 -14.63 13.15 -2.67
N ALA A 324 -14.66 14.33 -2.04
CA ALA A 324 -14.79 15.60 -2.75
C ALA A 324 -13.45 16.18 -3.25
N ALA A 325 -12.32 15.51 -3.04
CA ALA A 325 -11.06 15.84 -3.69
C ALA A 325 -11.02 15.23 -5.11
N SER A 326 -11.83 15.82 -6.01
CA SER A 326 -11.81 15.75 -7.48
C SER A 326 -12.26 14.45 -8.20
N PRO A 327 -12.87 14.56 -9.41
CA PRO A 327 -12.80 15.69 -10.33
C PRO A 327 -14.04 16.60 -10.36
N VAL A 328 -13.73 17.88 -10.61
CA VAL A 328 -14.62 18.96 -11.02
C VAL A 328 -15.38 18.53 -12.28
N ARG A 329 -16.64 18.97 -12.39
CA ARG A 329 -17.51 18.74 -13.56
C ARG A 329 -16.76 19.11 -14.84
N PRO A 330 -16.93 18.35 -15.95
CA PRO A 330 -16.41 18.78 -17.23
C PRO A 330 -16.98 20.16 -17.54
N GLU A 331 -16.10 21.15 -17.75
CA GLU A 331 -16.49 22.40 -18.39
C GLU A 331 -17.22 22.04 -19.68
N SER A 332 -18.45 22.50 -19.79
CA SER A 332 -19.25 22.39 -20.99
C SER A 332 -18.44 22.89 -22.18
N ALA A 333 -18.31 22.03 -23.20
CA ALA A 333 -17.68 22.34 -24.47
C ALA A 333 -18.05 23.74 -24.98
N PRO A 334 -17.12 24.48 -25.61
CA PRO A 334 -17.42 25.81 -26.13
C PRO A 334 -18.55 25.70 -27.15
N ARG A 335 -19.67 26.38 -26.87
CA ARG A 335 -20.75 26.58 -27.84
C ARG A 335 -20.13 27.16 -29.11
N LYS A 336 -20.18 26.41 -30.21
CA LYS A 336 -19.92 26.93 -31.56
C LYS A 336 -20.73 28.21 -31.74
N ARG A 337 -20.06 29.37 -31.74
CA ARG A 337 -20.67 30.61 -32.23
C ARG A 337 -20.96 30.38 -33.71
N LYS A 338 -22.24 30.24 -34.05
CA LYS A 338 -22.71 30.41 -35.43
C LYS A 338 -22.32 31.82 -35.84
N SER A 339 -21.40 31.93 -36.79
CA SER A 339 -21.15 33.17 -37.51
C SER A 339 -22.39 33.45 -38.34
N ILE A 340 -23.16 34.45 -37.93
CA ILE A 340 -24.15 35.12 -38.75
C ILE A 340 -23.62 36.53 -38.89
N PHE A 341 -23.04 36.84 -40.04
CA PHE A 341 -23.26 38.11 -40.73
C PHE A 341 -22.87 37.93 -42.20
N ASN A 342 -23.89 38.02 -43.05
CA ASN A 342 -23.82 38.03 -44.49
C ASN A 342 -23.83 39.50 -44.94
N ARG A 343 -23.04 39.80 -45.97
CA ARG A 343 -23.25 40.75 -47.07
C ARG A 343 -23.67 42.20 -46.78
N GLU A 344 -22.80 43.10 -47.20
CA GLU A 344 -22.99 44.37 -47.95
C GLU A 344 -21.60 45.05 -47.87
N GLU A 345 -20.90 45.50 -48.92
CA GLU A 345 -21.27 46.19 -50.14
C GLU A 345 -20.13 46.08 -51.17
N GLN A 346 -20.50 46.11 -52.45
CA GLN A 346 -19.64 46.49 -53.57
C GLN A 346 -19.19 47.95 -53.39
N PHE A 347 -17.95 48.30 -53.78
CA PHE A 347 -17.67 49.37 -54.76
C PHE A 347 -16.15 49.67 -54.83
N ASP A 348 -15.67 49.56 -56.07
CA ASP A 348 -14.73 50.44 -56.77
C ASP A 348 -13.20 50.39 -56.67
N HIS A 349 -12.69 50.35 -57.90
CA HIS A 349 -11.48 50.93 -58.48
C HIS A 349 -10.07 50.40 -58.18
N GLN A 350 -9.53 49.79 -59.24
CA GLN A 350 -8.23 50.06 -59.87
C GLN A 350 -7.29 51.04 -59.14
N ILE A 351 -6.00 50.65 -59.04
CA ILE A 351 -4.84 51.40 -59.57
C ILE A 351 -3.55 50.58 -59.37
N LYS A 352 -2.86 50.30 -60.49
CA LYS A 352 -1.39 50.22 -60.73
C LYS A 352 -0.53 49.38 -59.76
N ASN A 353 0.31 48.42 -60.16
CA ASN A 353 1.05 48.14 -61.40
C ASN A 353 1.30 46.64 -61.52
#